data_AF-A0A3N5PDG5-F1
#
_entry.id   AF-A0A3N5PDG5-F1
#
_cell.length_a   1.000
_cell.length_b   1.000
_cell.length_c   1.000
_cell.angle_alpha   90.00
_cell.angle_beta   90.00
_cell.angle_gamma   90.00
#
_symmetry.space_group_name_H-M   'P 1'
#
loop_
_entity.id
_entity.type
_entity.pdbx_description
1 polymer ?
#
loop_
_entity_poly.entity_id
_entity_poly.type
_entity_poly.pdbx_seq_one_letter_code
_entity_poly.pdbx_strand_id
1 'polypeptide(L)'
;MRRITTLLFAVLAAGLPCLAQTAATAPAAAPVARVSAGDGTTLIWLARSAMNGYIRRREPATERRIVGGIANLNNPVAVTLRSNGEFVAQSIKSGASLPVNLATAALEAMRSPQLPDRVTREVLDSLTIEVEVLTRIEPVSADEIAGRFVPGMSGLRLTVGERVAYSLPSASYEFALDAKQTQARCLGQLGLTKSTDASAKWEIFTSMHFVGYPGKEQITEWLYRGKILALSEAASAEKMSRAGLDIGRYLRSNQTKDGCFTAGGERGGLGDHLY
;
A
#
# COMPACT_ATOMS: atom_id res chain seq x y z
N MET A 1 40.93 -75.43 -33.39
CA MET A 1 40.02 -75.61 -34.54
C MET A 1 38.61 -75.87 -34.02
N ARG A 2 37.64 -74.98 -34.34
CA ARG A 2 36.15 -75.07 -34.23
C ARG A 2 35.64 -73.61 -34.20
N ARG A 3 35.42 -72.94 -35.35
CA ARG A 3 34.20 -72.81 -36.17
C ARG A 3 32.92 -72.38 -35.41
N ILE A 4 32.47 -71.15 -35.75
CA ILE A 4 31.09 -70.70 -36.10
C ILE A 4 30.06 -70.77 -34.95
N THR A 5 29.36 -69.70 -34.57
CA THR A 5 28.06 -69.33 -35.18
C THR A 5 27.66 -67.90 -34.83
N THR A 6 27.49 -67.07 -35.85
CA THR A 6 26.91 -65.73 -35.81
C THR A 6 25.40 -65.85 -35.67
N LEU A 7 24.81 -65.25 -34.64
CA LEU A 7 23.35 -65.14 -34.47
C LEU A 7 22.94 -63.69 -34.70
N LEU A 8 22.23 -63.49 -35.82
CA LEU A 8 21.62 -62.23 -36.25
C LEU A 8 20.34 -62.02 -35.44
N PHE A 9 20.27 -61.01 -34.57
CA PHE A 9 19.02 -60.57 -33.95
C PHE A 9 18.45 -59.39 -34.75
N ALA A 10 17.35 -59.62 -35.44
CA ALA A 10 16.54 -58.59 -36.06
C ALA A 10 15.69 -57.90 -34.97
N VAL A 11 15.95 -56.62 -34.70
CA VAL A 11 15.12 -55.78 -33.84
C VAL A 11 14.04 -55.14 -34.70
N LEU A 12 12.81 -55.66 -34.61
CA LEU A 12 11.61 -54.98 -35.11
C LEU A 12 11.22 -53.87 -34.11
N ALA A 13 11.48 -52.62 -34.45
CA ALA A 13 10.97 -51.46 -33.72
C ALA A 13 9.52 -51.18 -34.14
N ALA A 14 8.56 -51.60 -33.32
CA ALA A 14 7.16 -51.20 -33.47
C ALA A 14 7.00 -49.75 -32.99
N GLY A 15 6.68 -48.85 -33.92
CA GLY A 15 6.37 -47.46 -33.64
C GLY A 15 5.02 -47.34 -32.93
N LEU A 16 5.04 -46.92 -31.67
CA LEU A 16 3.85 -46.46 -30.96
C LEU A 16 3.59 -44.98 -31.32
N PRO A 17 2.37 -44.61 -31.73
CA PRO A 17 2.03 -43.22 -31.96
C PRO A 17 1.99 -42.48 -30.61
N CYS A 18 2.84 -41.47 -30.49
CA CYS A 18 2.79 -40.48 -29.42
C CYS A 18 1.47 -39.71 -29.53
N LEU A 19 0.50 -40.04 -28.69
CA LEU A 19 -0.72 -39.24 -28.54
C LEU A 19 -0.33 -37.91 -27.90
N ALA A 20 -0.20 -36.89 -28.74
CA ALA A 20 -0.05 -35.51 -28.31
C ALA A 20 -1.31 -35.10 -27.54
N GLN A 21 -1.22 -35.20 -26.21
CA GLN A 21 -2.25 -34.74 -25.31
C GLN A 21 -2.20 -33.21 -25.32
N THR A 22 -3.07 -32.60 -26.13
CA THR A 22 -3.33 -31.16 -26.13
C THR A 22 -3.81 -30.79 -24.73
N ALA A 23 -2.90 -30.33 -23.88
CA ALA A 23 -3.22 -29.76 -22.59
C ALA A 23 -4.16 -28.57 -22.85
N ALA A 24 -5.44 -28.75 -22.57
CA ALA A 24 -6.42 -27.68 -22.59
C ALA A 24 -5.95 -26.60 -21.60
N THR A 25 -5.47 -25.48 -22.14
CA THR A 25 -5.09 -24.31 -21.36
C THR A 25 -6.31 -23.87 -20.57
N ALA A 26 -6.28 -24.08 -19.26
CA ALA A 26 -7.33 -23.60 -18.37
C ALA A 26 -7.52 -22.08 -18.60
N PRO A 27 -8.76 -21.59 -18.74
CA PRO A 27 -9.01 -20.17 -18.97
C PRO A 27 -8.36 -19.37 -17.85
N ALA A 28 -7.52 -18.41 -18.23
CA ALA A 28 -6.85 -17.51 -17.28
C ALA A 28 -7.91 -16.85 -16.40
N ALA A 29 -7.81 -17.04 -15.09
CA ALA A 29 -8.73 -16.44 -14.14
C ALA A 29 -8.79 -14.92 -14.37
N ALA A 30 -9.99 -14.36 -14.38
CA ALA A 30 -10.18 -12.92 -14.55
C ALA A 30 -9.34 -12.16 -13.50
N PRO A 31 -8.68 -11.07 -13.89
CA PRO A 31 -7.83 -10.32 -12.97
C PRO A 31 -8.67 -9.82 -11.78
N VAL A 32 -8.23 -10.17 -10.57
CA VAL A 32 -8.84 -9.68 -9.32
C VAL A 32 -8.71 -8.15 -9.32
N ALA A 33 -9.84 -7.45 -9.20
CA ALA A 33 -9.86 -5.99 -9.12
C ALA A 33 -8.95 -5.50 -7.98
N ARG A 34 -8.08 -4.54 -8.29
CA ARG A 34 -7.13 -3.93 -7.35
C ARG A 34 -7.05 -2.45 -7.66
N VAL A 35 -6.75 -1.65 -6.63
CA VAL A 35 -6.39 -0.26 -6.84
C VAL A 35 -5.12 -0.20 -7.68
N SER A 36 -5.11 0.65 -8.69
CA SER A 36 -4.02 0.91 -9.61
C SER A 36 -3.52 2.35 -9.45
N ALA A 37 -2.35 2.66 -9.99
CA ALA A 37 -1.81 4.02 -9.97
C ALA A 37 -2.77 5.02 -10.66
N GLY A 38 -3.51 4.57 -11.68
CA GLY A 38 -4.49 5.39 -12.41
C GLY A 38 -5.74 5.75 -11.59
N ASP A 39 -6.00 5.05 -10.49
CA ASP A 39 -7.16 5.33 -9.63
C ASP A 39 -6.93 6.53 -8.69
N GLY A 40 -5.70 7.01 -8.57
CA GLY A 40 -5.31 8.08 -7.64
C GLY A 40 -6.13 9.35 -7.80
N THR A 41 -6.32 9.82 -9.03
CA THR A 41 -7.13 11.01 -9.34
C THR A 41 -8.56 10.83 -8.87
N THR A 42 -9.16 9.68 -9.16
CA THR A 42 -10.53 9.36 -8.75
C THR A 42 -10.68 9.32 -7.23
N LEU A 43 -9.70 8.74 -6.51
CA LEU A 43 -9.72 8.65 -5.05
C LEU A 43 -9.58 10.02 -4.39
N ILE A 44 -8.62 10.84 -4.83
CA ILE A 44 -8.48 12.22 -4.32
C ILE A 44 -9.71 13.06 -4.64
N TRP A 45 -10.22 12.98 -5.87
CA TRP A 45 -11.44 13.68 -6.27
C TRP A 45 -12.62 13.26 -5.40
N LEU A 46 -12.78 11.96 -5.11
CA LEU A 46 -13.85 11.49 -4.24
C LEU A 46 -13.73 12.06 -2.83
N ALA A 47 -12.54 12.03 -2.24
CA ALA A 47 -12.29 12.57 -0.90
C ALA A 47 -12.65 14.07 -0.84
N ARG A 48 -12.17 14.87 -1.82
CA ARG A 48 -12.53 16.30 -1.94
C ARG A 48 -14.02 16.51 -2.15
N SER A 49 -14.63 15.75 -3.06
CA SER A 49 -16.05 15.83 -3.39
C SER A 49 -16.94 15.52 -2.18
N ALA A 50 -16.57 14.53 -1.36
CA ALA A 50 -17.26 14.20 -0.12
C ALA A 50 -17.22 15.39 0.86
N MET A 51 -16.03 15.94 1.12
CA MET A 51 -15.85 17.09 2.00
C MET A 51 -16.64 18.32 1.53
N ASN A 52 -16.53 18.66 0.24
CA ASN A 52 -17.24 19.79 -0.36
C ASN A 52 -18.77 19.63 -0.34
N GLY A 53 -19.28 18.42 -0.64
CA GLY A 53 -20.72 18.18 -0.57
C GLY A 53 -21.26 18.25 0.86
N TYR A 54 -20.49 17.82 1.86
CA TYR A 54 -20.85 18.01 3.26
C TYR A 54 -20.87 19.50 3.66
N ILE A 55 -19.88 20.30 3.27
CA ILE A 55 -19.87 21.75 3.54
C ILE A 55 -21.10 22.42 2.93
N ARG A 56 -21.45 22.06 1.69
CA ARG A 56 -22.55 22.70 0.95
C ARG A 56 -23.94 22.25 1.39
N ARG A 57 -24.14 20.95 1.65
CA ARG A 57 -25.47 20.33 1.78
C ARG A 57 -25.61 19.40 2.99
N ARG A 58 -24.56 19.22 3.79
CA ARG A 58 -24.51 18.26 4.92
C ARG A 58 -24.77 16.80 4.49
N GLU A 59 -24.45 16.46 3.24
CA GLU A 59 -24.60 15.10 2.69
C GLU A 59 -23.73 14.08 3.45
N PRO A 60 -24.28 12.93 3.90
CA PRO A 60 -23.50 11.88 4.56
C PRO A 60 -22.60 11.10 3.57
N ALA A 61 -21.66 10.31 4.10
CA ALA A 61 -20.72 9.52 3.29
C ALA A 61 -21.39 8.41 2.45
N THR A 62 -22.59 7.96 2.84
CA THR A 62 -23.29 6.80 2.27
C THR A 62 -23.87 7.03 0.87
N GLU A 63 -23.98 8.27 0.42
CA GLU A 63 -24.64 8.62 -0.84
C GLU A 63 -23.69 8.66 -2.06
N ARG A 64 -22.41 8.36 -1.86
CA ARG A 64 -21.38 8.53 -2.88
C ARG A 64 -21.20 7.26 -3.71
N ARG A 65 -21.59 7.32 -4.99
CA ARG A 65 -21.32 6.27 -5.97
C ARG A 65 -20.03 6.58 -6.73
N ILE A 66 -19.09 5.64 -6.73
CA ILE A 66 -17.99 5.62 -7.72
C ILE A 66 -18.38 4.66 -8.84
N VAL A 67 -18.06 5.02 -10.08
CA VAL A 67 -18.14 4.14 -11.23
C VAL A 67 -16.76 3.53 -11.49
N GLY A 68 -16.70 2.24 -11.80
CA GLY A 68 -15.47 1.56 -12.18
C GLY A 68 -15.01 0.46 -11.21
N GLY A 69 -13.83 -0.11 -11.48
CA GLY A 69 -13.32 -1.31 -10.80
C GLY A 69 -13.07 -1.15 -9.30
N ILE A 70 -12.94 0.09 -8.81
CA ILE A 70 -12.70 0.37 -7.38
C ILE A 70 -13.97 0.40 -6.51
N ALA A 71 -15.17 0.41 -7.12
CA ALA A 71 -16.43 0.58 -6.41
C ALA A 71 -16.73 -0.56 -5.42
N ASN A 72 -16.30 -1.78 -5.76
CA ASN A 72 -16.58 -3.00 -4.99
C ASN A 72 -15.41 -3.45 -4.12
N LEU A 73 -14.30 -2.71 -4.11
CA LEU A 73 -13.19 -2.99 -3.21
C LEU A 73 -13.62 -2.70 -1.78
N ASN A 74 -13.02 -3.36 -0.79
CA ASN A 74 -13.34 -3.20 0.64
C ASN A 74 -12.10 -2.90 1.49
N ASN A 75 -11.04 -2.44 0.83
CA ASN A 75 -9.78 -2.10 1.48
C ASN A 75 -9.98 -1.04 2.57
N PRO A 76 -9.28 -1.15 3.72
CA PRO A 76 -9.12 -0.03 4.61
C PRO A 76 -8.42 1.13 3.90
N VAL A 77 -8.76 2.35 4.28
CA VAL A 77 -8.20 3.56 3.70
C VAL A 77 -7.97 4.61 4.77
N ALA A 78 -6.83 5.29 4.67
CA ALA A 78 -6.50 6.46 5.47
C ALA A 78 -6.64 7.73 4.62
N VAL A 79 -7.16 8.78 5.23
CA VAL A 79 -7.13 10.14 4.68
C VAL A 79 -6.35 11.02 5.65
N THR A 80 -5.28 11.64 5.16
CA THR A 80 -4.48 12.62 5.90
C THR A 80 -4.70 14.00 5.28
N LEU A 81 -4.90 15.01 6.13
CA LEU A 81 -4.95 16.42 5.75
C LEU A 81 -3.68 17.10 6.22
N ARG A 82 -3.05 17.89 5.33
CA ARG A 82 -1.91 18.73 5.66
C ARG A 82 -2.15 20.18 5.25
N SER A 83 -1.57 21.11 6.01
CA SER A 83 -1.52 22.53 5.68
C SER A 83 -0.07 22.98 5.65
N ASN A 84 0.38 23.53 4.51
CA ASN A 84 1.77 23.95 4.32
C ASN A 84 2.81 22.85 4.64
N GLY A 85 2.48 21.58 4.36
CA GLY A 85 3.33 20.42 4.65
C GLY A 85 3.20 19.86 6.07
N GLU A 86 2.57 20.60 6.99
CA GLU A 86 2.35 20.16 8.37
C GLU A 86 1.13 19.26 8.49
N PHE A 87 1.24 18.24 9.35
CA PHE A 87 0.13 17.35 9.67
C PHE A 87 -0.99 18.10 10.40
N VAL A 88 -2.24 17.91 9.95
CA VAL A 88 -3.43 18.52 10.57
C VAL A 88 -4.42 17.47 11.09
N ALA A 89 -4.66 16.43 10.31
CA ALA A 89 -5.63 15.42 10.67
C ALA A 89 -5.35 14.11 9.94
N GLN A 90 -5.74 13.00 10.57
CA GLN A 90 -5.81 11.70 9.92
C GLN A 90 -7.02 10.94 10.43
N SER A 91 -7.68 10.23 9.51
CA SER A 91 -8.71 9.26 9.84
C SER A 91 -8.52 8.01 8.99
N ILE A 92 -8.78 6.85 9.59
CA ILE A 92 -8.67 5.54 8.94
C ILE A 92 -10.02 4.83 9.04
N LYS A 93 -10.50 4.29 7.92
CA LYS A 93 -11.77 3.56 7.85
C LYS A 93 -11.65 2.21 7.17
N SER A 94 -12.42 1.27 7.67
CA SER A 94 -12.53 -0.10 7.19
C SER A 94 -13.94 -0.64 7.45
N GLY A 95 -14.27 -1.77 6.83
CA GLY A 95 -15.52 -2.50 7.13
C GLY A 95 -16.68 -2.19 6.17
N ALA A 96 -16.54 -1.19 5.29
CA ALA A 96 -17.44 -0.96 4.17
C ALA A 96 -16.68 -1.05 2.82
N SER A 97 -17.37 -0.71 1.72
CA SER A 97 -16.72 -0.54 0.43
C SER A 97 -15.71 0.61 0.47
N LEU A 98 -14.69 0.56 -0.37
CA LEU A 98 -13.62 1.55 -0.49
C LEU A 98 -14.17 2.97 -0.69
N PRO A 99 -15.19 3.22 -1.56
CA PRO A 99 -15.81 4.53 -1.65
C PRO A 99 -16.37 5.06 -0.33
N VAL A 100 -17.07 4.19 0.41
CA VAL A 100 -17.71 4.55 1.67
C VAL A 100 -16.66 4.77 2.76
N ASN A 101 -15.67 3.88 2.87
CA ASN A 101 -14.55 4.06 3.79
C ASN A 101 -13.82 5.38 3.51
N LEU A 102 -13.54 5.68 2.24
CA LEU A 102 -12.81 6.89 1.83
C LEU A 102 -13.59 8.16 2.15
N ALA A 103 -14.88 8.22 1.78
CA ALA A 103 -15.72 9.36 2.10
C ALA A 103 -15.86 9.55 3.61
N THR A 104 -16.03 8.47 4.37
CA THR A 104 -16.15 8.54 5.84
C THR A 104 -14.85 9.02 6.47
N ALA A 105 -13.69 8.50 6.04
CA ALA A 105 -12.38 8.92 6.53
C ALA A 105 -12.14 10.41 6.24
N ALA A 106 -12.44 10.86 5.02
CA ALA A 106 -12.32 12.26 4.63
C ALA A 106 -13.18 13.19 5.50
N LEU A 107 -14.45 12.84 5.72
CA LEU A 107 -15.36 13.65 6.54
C LEU A 107 -14.94 13.70 8.01
N GLU A 108 -14.38 12.63 8.55
CA GLU A 108 -13.87 12.63 9.92
C GLU A 108 -12.57 13.41 10.05
N ALA A 109 -11.64 13.30 9.12
CA ALA A 109 -10.41 14.10 9.12
C ALA A 109 -10.74 15.60 9.08
N MET A 110 -11.76 16.00 8.29
CA MET A 110 -12.24 17.38 8.22
C MET A 110 -12.86 17.91 9.53
N ARG A 111 -13.24 17.02 10.45
CA ARG A 111 -13.77 17.39 11.78
C ARG A 111 -12.69 17.46 12.86
N SER A 112 -11.41 17.39 12.48
CA SER A 112 -10.30 17.53 13.42
C SER A 112 -10.39 18.87 14.16
N PRO A 113 -10.18 18.89 15.49
CA PRO A 113 -10.13 20.13 16.26
C PRO A 113 -8.89 20.99 15.93
N GLN A 114 -7.94 20.48 15.14
CA GLN A 114 -6.80 21.25 14.65
C GLN A 114 -7.15 22.11 13.42
N LEU A 115 -8.31 21.89 12.81
CA LEU A 115 -8.85 22.76 11.77
C LEU A 115 -9.63 23.91 12.41
N PRO A 116 -9.81 25.04 11.71
CA PRO A 116 -10.67 26.11 12.18
C PRO A 116 -12.10 25.63 12.46
N ASP A 117 -12.78 26.24 13.44
CA ASP A 117 -14.16 25.94 13.84
C ASP A 117 -15.13 25.83 12.66
N ARG A 118 -14.89 26.64 11.62
CA ARG A 118 -15.60 26.58 10.35
C ARG A 118 -14.65 26.23 9.21
N VAL A 119 -14.69 24.97 8.79
CA VAL A 119 -14.06 24.54 7.53
C VAL A 119 -14.89 25.08 6.35
N THR A 120 -14.32 26.02 5.60
CA THR A 120 -14.90 26.54 4.36
C THR A 120 -14.30 25.82 3.14
N ARG A 121 -14.83 26.12 1.96
CA ARG A 121 -14.28 25.59 0.70
C ARG A 121 -12.84 26.07 0.50
N GLU A 122 -12.56 27.33 0.80
CA GLU A 122 -11.24 27.95 0.66
C GLU A 122 -10.22 27.27 1.58
N VAL A 123 -10.63 26.91 2.82
CA VAL A 123 -9.80 26.11 3.72
C VAL A 123 -9.49 24.77 3.07
N LEU A 124 -10.49 24.01 2.59
CA LEU A 124 -10.23 22.72 1.93
C LEU A 124 -9.37 22.83 0.66
N ASP A 125 -9.57 23.88 -0.12
CA ASP A 125 -8.82 24.12 -1.36
C ASP A 125 -7.35 24.48 -1.07
N SER A 126 -7.05 24.95 0.14
CA SER A 126 -5.69 25.20 0.65
C SER A 126 -4.99 23.98 1.25
N LEU A 127 -5.73 22.88 1.52
CA LEU A 127 -5.17 21.68 2.13
C LEU A 127 -4.61 20.71 1.08
N THR A 128 -3.49 20.09 1.43
CA THR A 128 -3.03 18.85 0.79
C THR A 128 -3.83 17.69 1.35
N ILE A 129 -4.35 16.84 0.48
CA ILE A 129 -5.09 15.63 0.86
C ILE A 129 -4.25 14.44 0.44
N GLU A 130 -3.97 13.56 1.38
CA GLU A 130 -3.30 12.29 1.11
C GLU A 130 -4.28 11.14 1.34
N VAL A 131 -4.27 10.17 0.44
CA VAL A 131 -5.08 8.97 0.52
C VAL A 131 -4.16 7.76 0.49
N GLU A 132 -4.22 6.94 1.54
CA GLU A 132 -3.52 5.66 1.59
C GLU A 132 -4.50 4.50 1.60
N VAL A 133 -4.52 3.71 0.54
CA VAL A 133 -5.31 2.48 0.48
C VAL A 133 -4.45 1.31 0.97
N LEU A 134 -4.88 0.64 2.04
CA LEU A 134 -4.16 -0.49 2.61
C LEU A 134 -4.36 -1.74 1.75
N THR A 135 -3.27 -2.44 1.47
CA THR A 135 -3.17 -3.58 0.56
C THR A 135 -2.30 -4.67 1.18
N ARG A 136 -2.45 -5.92 0.71
CA ARG A 136 -1.64 -7.07 1.15
C ARG A 136 -1.57 -7.19 2.68
N ILE A 137 -2.74 -7.16 3.32
CA ILE A 137 -2.85 -7.29 4.78
C ILE A 137 -2.63 -8.77 5.11
N GLU A 138 -1.60 -9.06 5.88
CA GLU A 138 -1.18 -10.42 6.21
C GLU A 138 -0.96 -10.53 7.72
N PRO A 139 -1.49 -11.59 8.36
CA PRO A 139 -1.17 -11.90 9.75
C PRO A 139 0.34 -12.06 9.95
N VAL A 140 0.82 -11.62 11.10
CA VAL A 140 2.22 -11.76 11.52
C VAL A 140 2.27 -11.92 13.03
N SER A 141 3.18 -12.74 13.56
CA SER A 141 3.41 -12.76 15.01
C SER A 141 4.21 -11.54 15.47
N ALA A 142 4.12 -11.18 16.75
CA ALA A 142 4.85 -10.03 17.28
C ALA A 142 6.37 -10.14 17.08
N ASP A 143 6.93 -11.35 17.19
CA ASP A 143 8.36 -11.62 17.09
C ASP A 143 8.88 -11.61 15.63
N GLU A 144 8.01 -11.91 14.66
CA GLU A 144 8.36 -11.91 13.24
C GLU A 144 8.36 -10.50 12.61
N ILE A 145 7.77 -9.51 13.27
CA ILE A 145 7.63 -8.15 12.73
C ILE A 145 8.99 -7.55 12.39
N ALA A 146 10.00 -7.71 13.25
CA ALA A 146 11.33 -7.14 13.02
C ALA A 146 11.98 -7.63 11.72
N GLY A 147 11.77 -8.90 11.34
CA GLY A 147 12.32 -9.48 10.12
C GLY A 147 11.52 -9.18 8.84
N ARG A 148 10.28 -8.72 8.97
CA ARG A 148 9.37 -8.47 7.83
C ARG A 148 9.10 -6.99 7.58
N PHE A 149 9.28 -6.15 8.59
CA PHE A 149 8.98 -4.73 8.53
C PHE A 149 10.05 -3.96 7.78
N VAL A 150 9.61 -3.17 6.81
CA VAL A 150 10.48 -2.24 6.07
C VAL A 150 9.96 -0.81 6.29
N PRO A 151 10.71 0.06 6.98
CA PRO A 151 10.32 1.46 7.18
C PRO A 151 9.93 2.15 5.87
N GLY A 152 8.79 2.86 5.88
CA GLY A 152 8.24 3.55 4.70
C GLY A 152 7.60 2.67 3.62
N MET A 153 7.64 1.35 3.79
CA MET A 153 6.97 0.41 2.87
C MET A 153 5.90 -0.43 3.57
N SER A 154 6.15 -0.76 4.83
CA SER A 154 5.28 -1.57 5.66
C SER A 154 4.53 -0.69 6.66
N GLY A 155 3.25 -1.01 6.85
CA GLY A 155 2.46 -0.55 7.97
C GLY A 155 2.12 -1.71 8.91
N LEU A 156 1.78 -1.39 10.14
CA LEU A 156 1.33 -2.35 11.13
C LEU A 156 -0.09 -2.05 11.57
N ARG A 157 -0.89 -3.09 11.70
CA ARG A 157 -2.21 -3.05 12.31
C ARG A 157 -2.21 -3.96 13.54
N LEU A 158 -2.73 -3.43 14.64
CA LEU A 158 -2.97 -4.17 15.87
C LEU A 158 -4.47 -4.17 16.16
N THR A 159 -5.05 -5.35 16.31
CA THR A 159 -6.43 -5.52 16.76
C THR A 159 -6.45 -6.19 18.14
N VAL A 160 -7.18 -5.62 19.09
CA VAL A 160 -7.38 -6.18 20.45
C VAL A 160 -8.87 -6.05 20.80
N GLY A 161 -9.59 -7.17 20.77
CA GLY A 161 -11.05 -7.16 20.81
C GLY A 161 -11.65 -6.34 19.65
N GLU A 162 -12.45 -5.33 19.98
CA GLU A 162 -13.05 -4.40 19.00
C GLU A 162 -12.16 -3.19 18.68
N ARG A 163 -11.05 -3.01 19.41
CA ARG A 163 -10.17 -1.85 19.25
C ARG A 163 -9.11 -2.14 18.19
N VAL A 164 -8.83 -1.15 17.36
CA VAL A 164 -7.85 -1.24 16.26
C VAL A 164 -6.93 -0.05 16.29
N ALA A 165 -5.62 -0.30 16.14
CA ALA A 165 -4.59 0.71 15.97
C ALA A 165 -3.80 0.46 14.68
N TYR A 166 -3.30 1.55 14.11
CA TYR A 166 -2.57 1.54 12.84
C TYR A 166 -1.30 2.38 12.94
N SER A 167 -0.22 1.89 12.34
CA SER A 167 0.91 2.73 11.94
C SER A 167 1.07 2.60 10.44
N LEU A 168 0.82 3.70 9.71
CA LEU A 168 0.90 3.72 8.25
C LEU A 168 2.38 3.69 7.80
N PRO A 169 2.66 3.21 6.57
CA PRO A 169 3.98 3.33 5.97
C PRO A 169 4.48 4.78 5.94
N SER A 170 3.62 5.73 5.57
CA SER A 170 3.95 7.17 5.52
C SER A 170 4.41 7.71 6.88
N ALA A 171 3.65 7.44 7.94
CA ALA A 171 3.98 7.87 9.29
C ALA A 171 5.28 7.23 9.79
N SER A 172 5.47 5.94 9.50
CA SER A 172 6.68 5.23 9.90
C SER A 172 7.91 5.79 9.20
N TYR A 173 7.78 6.27 7.96
CA TYR A 173 8.83 6.98 7.26
C TYR A 173 9.09 8.37 7.82
N GLU A 174 8.04 9.20 7.96
CA GLU A 174 8.13 10.59 8.42
C GLU A 174 8.82 10.71 9.78
N PHE A 175 8.54 9.78 10.69
CA PHE A 175 9.13 9.76 12.03
C PHE A 175 10.37 8.85 12.14
N ALA A 176 10.88 8.32 11.02
CA ALA A 176 12.00 7.39 10.98
C ALA A 176 11.88 6.21 11.97
N LEU A 177 10.67 5.62 12.04
CA LEU A 177 10.36 4.55 12.99
C LEU A 177 10.92 3.22 12.50
N ASP A 178 11.62 2.52 13.39
CA ASP A 178 11.92 1.10 13.21
C ASP A 178 10.71 0.22 13.54
N ALA A 179 10.87 -1.09 13.37
CA ALA A 179 9.83 -2.08 13.65
C ALA A 179 9.31 -2.01 15.10
N LYS A 180 10.20 -1.87 16.08
CA LYS A 180 9.89 -1.86 17.51
C LYS A 180 9.16 -0.58 17.89
N GLN A 181 9.61 0.56 17.40
CA GLN A 181 8.97 1.86 17.60
C GLN A 181 7.58 1.90 16.96
N THR A 182 7.44 1.31 15.77
CA THR A 182 6.15 1.16 15.07
C THR A 182 5.18 0.29 15.88
N GLN A 183 5.64 -0.84 16.42
CA GLN A 183 4.84 -1.67 17.35
C GLN A 183 4.44 -0.89 18.61
N ALA A 184 5.40 -0.20 19.24
CA ALA A 184 5.14 0.59 20.44
C ALA A 184 4.11 1.70 20.17
N ARG A 185 4.13 2.31 18.99
CA ARG A 185 3.14 3.29 18.55
C ARG A 185 1.73 2.69 18.46
N CYS A 186 1.58 1.52 17.82
CA CYS A 186 0.30 0.81 17.76
C CYS A 186 -0.22 0.45 19.15
N LEU A 187 0.65 -0.03 20.04
CA LEU A 187 0.29 -0.33 21.43
C LEU A 187 -0.16 0.94 22.18
N GLY A 188 0.59 2.03 22.03
CA GLY A 188 0.29 3.32 22.65
C GLY A 188 -1.07 3.89 22.24
N GLN A 189 -1.47 3.74 20.97
CA GLN A 189 -2.81 4.14 20.49
C GLN A 189 -3.94 3.39 21.20
N LEU A 190 -3.68 2.17 21.69
CA LEU A 190 -4.65 1.37 22.46
C LEU A 190 -4.49 1.53 23.97
N GLY A 191 -3.60 2.42 24.44
CA GLY A 191 -3.26 2.60 25.85
C GLY A 191 -2.53 1.39 26.45
N LEU A 192 -1.81 0.62 25.62
CA LEU A 192 -1.10 -0.58 26.01
C LEU A 192 0.42 -0.34 25.97
N THR A 193 1.16 -1.03 26.83
CA THR A 193 2.64 -1.04 26.80
C THR A 193 3.20 -2.34 26.24
N LYS A 194 2.41 -3.42 26.25
CA LYS A 194 2.78 -4.75 25.74
C LYS A 194 1.55 -5.45 25.16
N SER A 195 1.78 -6.32 24.19
CA SER A 195 0.77 -7.18 23.59
C SER A 195 0.58 -8.47 24.41
N THR A 196 0.22 -8.35 25.69
CA THR A 196 0.01 -9.52 26.59
C THR A 196 -1.40 -10.10 26.52
N ASP A 197 -2.30 -9.45 25.77
CA ASP A 197 -3.66 -9.93 25.56
C ASP A 197 -3.64 -11.07 24.54
N ALA A 198 -4.17 -12.23 24.91
CA ALA A 198 -4.26 -13.40 24.04
C ALA A 198 -5.13 -13.15 22.78
N SER A 199 -5.96 -12.11 22.79
CA SER A 199 -6.77 -11.68 21.64
C SER A 199 -6.03 -10.74 20.68
N ALA A 200 -4.81 -10.33 21.01
CA ALA A 200 -4.05 -9.41 20.18
C ALA A 200 -3.65 -10.05 18.84
N LYS A 201 -4.07 -9.41 17.74
CA LYS A 201 -3.76 -9.83 16.37
C LYS A 201 -2.94 -8.75 15.70
N TRP A 202 -1.73 -9.13 15.28
CA TRP A 202 -0.85 -8.31 14.49
C TRP A 202 -0.99 -8.64 13.02
N GLU A 203 -1.07 -7.61 12.19
CA GLU A 203 -1.04 -7.72 10.74
C GLU A 203 -0.03 -6.73 10.18
N ILE A 204 0.74 -7.15 9.19
CA ILE A 204 1.60 -6.30 8.38
C ILE A 204 0.90 -6.03 7.05
N PHE A 205 1.04 -4.81 6.53
CA PHE A 205 0.43 -4.43 5.25
C PHE A 205 1.31 -3.47 4.46
N THR A 206 1.00 -3.30 3.18
CA THR A 206 1.55 -2.24 2.33
C THR A 206 0.44 -1.24 1.99
N SER A 207 0.77 0.00 1.60
CA SER A 207 -0.24 0.95 1.13
C SER A 207 0.06 1.44 -0.29
N MET A 208 -1.00 1.84 -0.98
CA MET A 208 -0.89 2.72 -2.13
C MET A 208 -1.23 4.13 -1.70
N HIS A 209 -0.27 5.04 -1.85
CA HIS A 209 -0.34 6.41 -1.33
C HIS A 209 -0.48 7.40 -2.48
N PHE A 210 -1.50 8.24 -2.41
CA PHE A 210 -1.82 9.25 -3.40
C PHE A 210 -1.91 10.61 -2.73
N VAL A 211 -1.44 11.66 -3.41
CA VAL A 211 -1.46 13.03 -2.88
C VAL A 211 -2.14 13.97 -3.86
N GLY A 212 -3.10 14.75 -3.36
CA GLY A 212 -3.76 15.84 -4.06
C GLY A 212 -3.41 17.19 -3.46
N TYR A 213 -2.61 17.97 -4.17
CA TYR A 213 -2.16 19.29 -3.73
C TYR A 213 -3.24 20.38 -3.85
N PRO A 214 -3.10 21.51 -3.12
CA PRO A 214 -3.96 22.68 -3.24
C PRO A 214 -4.08 23.20 -4.67
N GLY A 215 -5.27 23.69 -5.04
CA GLY A 215 -5.53 24.35 -6.33
C GLY A 215 -5.43 23.45 -7.57
N LYS A 216 -5.17 22.15 -7.41
CA LYS A 216 -5.02 21.20 -8.52
C LYS A 216 -6.03 20.07 -8.40
N GLU A 217 -7.17 20.21 -9.08
CA GLU A 217 -8.23 19.19 -9.07
C GLU A 217 -7.79 17.85 -9.71
N GLN A 218 -6.72 17.86 -10.53
CA GLN A 218 -6.31 16.70 -11.35
C GLN A 218 -4.86 16.24 -11.15
N ILE A 219 -4.03 16.98 -10.40
CA ILE A 219 -2.65 16.53 -10.18
C ILE A 219 -2.62 15.64 -8.95
N THR A 220 -2.71 14.33 -9.20
CA THR A 220 -2.45 13.31 -8.21
C THR A 220 -1.12 12.64 -8.50
N GLU A 221 -0.19 12.80 -7.56
CA GLU A 221 1.04 12.04 -7.59
C GLU A 221 0.81 10.73 -6.86
N TRP A 222 1.10 9.62 -7.55
CA TRP A 222 1.26 8.35 -6.86
C TRP A 222 2.62 8.38 -6.17
N LEU A 223 2.60 8.31 -4.85
CA LEU A 223 3.81 8.24 -4.06
C LEU A 223 4.26 6.79 -3.99
N TYR A 224 5.41 6.52 -4.60
CA TYR A 224 6.08 5.26 -4.39
C TYR A 224 6.79 5.30 -3.03
N ARG A 225 6.28 4.55 -2.04
CA ARG A 225 6.90 4.36 -0.70
C ARG A 225 6.95 5.64 0.16
N GLY A 226 5.90 6.44 0.16
CA GLY A 226 5.84 7.68 0.96
C GLY A 226 6.81 8.78 0.47
N LYS A 227 7.37 8.62 -0.73
CA LYS A 227 8.22 9.63 -1.38
C LYS A 227 7.44 10.40 -2.43
N ILE A 228 7.52 11.73 -2.37
CA ILE A 228 7.23 12.64 -3.48
C ILE A 228 8.27 12.35 -4.56
N LEU A 229 7.83 11.77 -5.68
CA LEU A 229 8.59 11.89 -6.91
C LEU A 229 8.38 13.32 -7.36
N ALA A 230 9.39 14.17 -7.17
CA ALA A 230 9.33 15.58 -7.54
C ALA A 230 8.82 15.76 -8.98
N LEU A 231 8.08 16.85 -9.19
CA LEU A 231 7.58 17.31 -10.49
C LEU A 231 8.73 17.53 -11.48
N SER A 232 9.13 16.48 -12.19
CA SER A 232 9.77 16.60 -13.49
C SER A 232 9.16 15.52 -14.38
N GLU A 233 8.22 15.93 -15.23
CA GLU A 233 7.69 15.17 -16.37
C GLU A 233 7.28 13.72 -16.08
N ALA A 234 6.01 13.54 -15.70
CA ALA A 234 5.25 12.28 -15.76
C ALA A 234 6.09 11.01 -16.04
N ALA A 235 6.83 10.53 -15.03
CA ALA A 235 7.56 9.28 -15.15
C ALA A 235 6.55 8.16 -15.46
N SER A 236 6.78 7.39 -16.54
CA SER A 236 5.87 6.31 -16.91
C SER A 236 5.79 5.27 -15.77
N ALA A 237 4.63 4.61 -15.63
CA ALA A 237 4.40 3.58 -14.60
C ALA A 237 5.48 2.48 -14.62
N GLU A 238 6.01 2.17 -15.80
CA GLU A 238 7.10 1.21 -16.00
C GLU A 238 8.43 1.70 -15.44
N LYS A 239 8.77 2.98 -15.64
CA LYS A 239 9.98 3.60 -15.07
C LYS A 239 9.89 3.67 -13.54
N MET A 240 8.74 4.04 -12.99
CA MET A 240 8.52 4.05 -11.54
C MET A 240 8.59 2.64 -10.93
N SER A 241 7.99 1.64 -11.59
CA SER A 241 8.05 0.24 -11.15
C SER A 241 9.48 -0.30 -11.15
N ARG A 242 10.26 -0.02 -12.21
CA ARG A 242 11.67 -0.41 -12.30
C ARG A 242 12.54 0.29 -11.26
N ALA A 243 12.42 1.62 -11.12
CA ALA A 243 13.11 2.37 -10.06
C ALA A 243 12.77 1.81 -8.67
N GLY A 244 11.52 1.42 -8.46
CA GLY A 244 11.11 0.78 -7.23
C GLY A 244 11.76 -0.58 -6.99
N LEU A 245 11.83 -1.45 -8.00
CA LEU A 245 12.54 -2.73 -7.89
C LEU A 245 14.03 -2.52 -7.60
N ASP A 246 14.67 -1.55 -8.23
CA ASP A 246 16.10 -1.26 -8.07
C ASP A 246 16.40 -0.70 -6.68
N ILE A 247 15.61 0.26 -6.18
CA ILE A 247 15.71 0.75 -4.79
C ILE A 247 15.37 -0.38 -3.80
N GLY A 248 14.39 -1.22 -4.10
CA GLY A 248 14.02 -2.36 -3.25
C GLY A 248 15.14 -3.39 -3.14
N ARG A 249 15.83 -3.69 -4.26
CA ARG A 249 17.00 -4.56 -4.30
C ARG A 249 18.17 -3.94 -3.54
N TYR A 250 18.43 -2.65 -3.76
CA TYR A 250 19.46 -1.89 -3.06
C TYR A 250 19.23 -1.86 -1.54
N LEU A 251 18.02 -1.52 -1.10
CA LEU A 251 17.68 -1.50 0.33
C LEU A 251 17.87 -2.88 0.93
N ARG A 252 17.37 -3.93 0.27
CA ARG A 252 17.54 -5.32 0.73
C ARG A 252 19.01 -5.75 0.82
N SER A 253 19.85 -5.34 -0.12
CA SER A 253 21.28 -5.69 -0.09
C SER A 253 22.07 -4.91 0.96
N ASN A 254 21.53 -3.79 1.46
CA ASN A 254 22.17 -2.93 2.47
C ASN A 254 21.47 -2.99 3.84
N GLN A 255 20.50 -3.89 3.99
CA GLN A 255 19.80 -4.16 5.23
C GLN A 255 20.66 -5.08 6.09
N THR A 256 21.00 -4.63 7.30
CA THR A 256 21.67 -5.45 8.31
C THR A 256 20.74 -6.57 8.77
N LYS A 257 21.29 -7.57 9.47
CA LYS A 257 20.50 -8.67 10.06
C LYS A 257 19.42 -8.18 11.02
N ASP A 258 19.60 -6.98 11.59
CA ASP A 258 18.67 -6.36 12.53
C ASP A 258 17.64 -5.43 11.84
N GLY A 259 17.63 -5.41 10.51
CA GLY A 259 16.66 -4.65 9.71
C GLY A 259 17.04 -3.18 9.46
N CYS A 260 18.16 -2.71 10.00
CA CYS A 260 18.67 -1.35 9.79
C CYS A 260 19.37 -1.20 8.44
N PHE A 261 19.35 -0.01 7.84
CA PHE A 261 20.10 0.25 6.60
C PHE A 261 21.42 0.92 6.92
N THR A 262 22.51 0.44 6.33
CA THR A 262 23.78 1.17 6.35
C THR A 262 23.76 2.21 5.22
N ALA A 263 23.66 3.49 5.59
CA ALA A 263 23.85 4.59 4.63
C ALA A 263 25.35 4.84 4.48
N GLY A 264 25.87 4.81 3.24
CA GLY A 264 27.25 5.22 2.93
C GLY A 264 28.29 4.11 2.71
N GLY A 265 27.88 2.91 2.29
CA GLY A 265 28.83 1.91 1.76
C GLY A 265 29.46 2.36 0.44
N GLU A 266 30.53 1.68 0.00
CA GLU A 266 31.36 1.98 -1.18
C GLU A 266 30.61 2.14 -2.54
N ARG A 267 29.28 1.97 -2.56
CA ARG A 267 28.43 2.05 -3.75
C ARG A 267 27.54 3.29 -3.83
N GLY A 268 27.78 4.29 -2.98
CA GLY A 268 27.00 5.52 -2.93
C GLY A 268 25.88 5.48 -1.88
N GLY A 269 25.44 6.67 -1.46
CA GLY A 269 24.37 6.84 -0.49
C GLY A 269 22.99 6.61 -1.11
N LEU A 270 21.95 6.49 -0.27
CA LEU A 270 20.56 6.44 -0.74
C LEU A 270 20.19 7.67 -1.60
N GLY A 271 20.85 8.81 -1.36
CA GLY A 271 20.71 10.03 -2.17
C GLY A 271 21.16 9.86 -3.63
N ASP A 272 22.15 9.00 -3.90
CA ASP A 272 22.70 8.81 -5.26
C ASP A 272 21.77 7.99 -6.17
N HIS A 273 20.73 7.39 -5.60
CA HIS A 273 19.70 6.62 -6.31
C HIS A 273 18.34 7.34 -6.35
N LEU A 274 18.27 8.58 -5.85
CA LEU A 274 17.05 9.37 -5.76
C LEU A 274 17.02 10.57 -6.71
N TYR A 275 18.07 10.77 -7.51
CA TYR A 275 18.17 11.78 -8.57
C TYR A 275 18.32 11.12 -9.94
#